data_AF-A0AAD9MPR5-F1
#
_entry.id   AF-A0AAD9MPR5-F1
#
_cell.length_a   1.000
_cell.length_b   1.000
_cell.length_c   1.000
_cell.angle_alpha   90.00
_cell.angle_beta   90.00
_cell.angle_gamma   90.00
#
_symmetry.space_group_name_H-M   'P 1'
#
loop_
_entity.id
_entity.type
_entity.pdbx_description
1 polymer ?
#
loop_
_entity_poly.entity_id
_entity_poly.type
_entity_poly.pdbx_seq_one_letter_code
_entity_poly.pdbx_strand_id
1 'polypeptide(L)'
;MEICNESRVQEHYVKHQFTQNLQFKCETVGLLISTSKPFVAASSDGTVVCSCCGKGCLEIKFPYKHKDNSIHTAHGDETFCLDTNLQLKKGHRYYTEIQLQMYVHDVMYYDFVIFTNIDMVIMCVSRDDNCCALLLSKCQAFFFNNLLPEMVTHRIENTRPSSCITNNAECLVFMPIRRIRTDDHV
;
A
#
# COMPACT_ATOMS: atom_id res chain seq x y z
N MET A 1 -7.73 -3.19 -17.80
CA MET A 1 -9.04 -3.34 -17.14
C MET A 1 -9.05 -2.71 -15.74
N GLU A 2 -8.08 -3.00 -14.85
CA GLU A 2 -8.09 -2.40 -13.48
C GLU A 2 -7.68 -0.92 -13.37
N ILE A 3 -6.80 -0.35 -14.20
CA ILE A 3 -6.50 1.12 -14.13
C ILE A 3 -7.78 1.93 -14.35
N CYS A 4 -8.67 1.45 -15.23
CA CYS A 4 -9.96 2.08 -15.49
C CYS A 4 -10.92 1.96 -14.28
N ASN A 5 -10.73 0.95 -13.42
CA ASN A 5 -11.52 0.81 -12.20
C ASN A 5 -10.99 1.72 -11.09
N GLU A 6 -9.67 1.86 -10.95
CA GLU A 6 -9.07 2.70 -9.90
C GLU A 6 -9.52 4.16 -9.98
N SER A 7 -9.46 4.80 -11.16
CA SER A 7 -9.94 6.18 -11.34
C SER A 7 -11.43 6.32 -11.02
N ARG A 8 -12.26 5.33 -11.39
CA ARG A 8 -13.70 5.32 -11.07
C ARG A 8 -13.96 5.19 -9.58
N VAL A 9 -13.19 4.35 -8.89
CA VAL A 9 -13.29 4.18 -7.44
C VAL A 9 -12.80 5.44 -6.73
N GLN A 10 -11.73 6.07 -7.21
CA GLN A 10 -11.25 7.34 -6.68
C GLN A 10 -12.31 8.45 -6.83
N GLU A 11 -12.99 8.54 -7.97
CA GLU A 11 -14.13 9.46 -8.14
C GLU A 11 -15.28 9.16 -7.18
N HIS A 12 -15.62 7.88 -7.00
CA HIS A 12 -16.65 7.45 -6.06
C HIS A 12 -16.27 7.79 -4.61
N TYR A 13 -15.00 7.57 -4.25
CA TYR A 13 -14.40 7.91 -2.96
C TYR A 13 -14.48 9.42 -2.69
N VAL A 14 -14.04 10.27 -3.64
CA VAL A 14 -14.12 11.73 -3.52
C VAL A 14 -15.56 12.19 -3.34
N LYS A 15 -16.52 11.63 -4.10
CA LYS A 15 -17.94 11.94 -3.96
C LYS A 15 -18.47 11.54 -2.57
N HIS A 16 -18.09 10.37 -2.07
CA HIS A 16 -18.49 9.88 -0.75
C HIS A 16 -17.95 10.76 0.39
N GLN A 17 -16.73 11.28 0.26
CA GLN A 17 -16.15 12.20 1.25
C GLN A 17 -16.77 13.60 1.17
N PHE A 18 -17.13 14.06 -0.04
CA PHE A 18 -17.72 15.39 -0.24
C PHE A 18 -19.14 15.52 0.33
N THR A 19 -19.94 14.45 0.33
CA THR A 19 -21.30 14.46 0.91
C THR A 19 -21.32 14.67 2.43
N GLN A 20 -20.16 14.57 3.10
CA GLN A 20 -19.99 14.87 4.52
C GLN A 20 -19.72 16.37 4.81
N ASN A 21 -20.02 17.29 3.88
CA ASN A 21 -19.82 18.75 3.97
C ASN A 21 -18.36 19.21 4.15
N LEU A 22 -17.40 18.39 3.73
CA LEU A 22 -15.98 18.70 3.84
C LEU A 22 -15.42 19.07 2.48
N GLN A 23 -14.74 20.23 2.40
CA GLN A 23 -13.90 20.51 1.24
C GLN A 23 -12.80 19.45 1.21
N PHE A 24 -12.91 18.54 0.24
CA PHE A 24 -12.07 17.37 0.08
C PHE A 24 -11.51 17.32 -1.34
N LYS A 25 -10.20 17.13 -1.46
CA LYS A 25 -9.51 16.96 -2.74
C LYS A 25 -8.63 15.71 -2.69
N CYS A 26 -8.57 15.00 -3.81
CA CYS A 26 -7.67 13.86 -4.00
C CYS A 26 -6.88 14.07 -5.29
N GLU A 27 -5.56 13.97 -5.22
CA GLU A 27 -4.64 14.16 -6.35
C GLU A 27 -3.78 12.92 -6.52
N THR A 28 -3.57 12.49 -7.77
CA THR A 28 -2.69 11.36 -8.08
C THR A 28 -1.24 11.73 -7.83
N VAL A 29 -0.47 10.80 -7.27
CA VAL A 29 0.93 11.02 -6.93
C VAL A 29 1.78 9.88 -7.47
N GLY A 30 2.97 10.21 -7.97
CA GLY A 30 3.95 9.24 -8.43
C GLY A 30 4.76 8.63 -7.28
N LEU A 31 5.94 8.12 -7.61
CA LEU A 31 6.90 7.65 -6.62
C LEU A 31 7.57 8.84 -5.91
N LEU A 32 7.51 8.89 -4.57
CA LEU A 32 8.35 9.76 -3.75
C LEU A 32 9.48 8.96 -3.13
N ILE A 33 10.67 9.57 -3.11
CA ILE A 33 11.82 9.06 -2.37
C ILE A 33 11.94 9.87 -1.08
N SER A 34 12.13 9.20 0.06
CA SER A 34 12.35 9.88 1.33
C SER A 34 13.66 10.68 1.28
N THR A 35 13.59 11.97 1.59
CA THR A 35 14.76 12.87 1.60
C THR A 35 15.70 12.57 2.77
N SER A 36 15.18 12.08 3.89
CA SER A 36 15.96 11.72 5.08
C SER A 36 16.50 10.29 5.03
N LYS A 37 15.79 9.38 4.36
CA LYS A 37 16.15 7.96 4.19
C LYS A 37 16.07 7.57 2.72
N PRO A 38 17.04 7.94 1.86
CA PRO A 38 16.97 7.74 0.40
C PRO A 38 16.87 6.28 -0.08
N PHE A 39 17.04 5.31 0.81
CA PHE A 39 16.81 3.89 0.56
C PHE A 39 15.33 3.48 0.65
N VAL A 40 14.42 4.41 0.97
CA VAL A 40 12.98 4.17 1.03
C VAL A 40 12.26 5.10 0.07
N ALA A 41 11.33 4.54 -0.69
CA ALA A 41 10.45 5.25 -1.59
C ALA A 41 9.05 4.65 -1.50
N ALA A 42 8.03 5.44 -1.80
CA ALA A 42 6.63 5.06 -1.73
C ALA A 42 5.82 5.70 -2.85
N SER A 43 4.83 4.98 -3.34
CA SER A 43 3.76 5.52 -4.18
C SER A 43 2.45 5.32 -3.45
N SER A 44 1.54 6.26 -3.60
CA SER A 44 0.18 6.22 -3.06
C SER A 44 -0.81 6.32 -4.23
N ASP A 45 -2.01 5.78 -4.09
CA ASP A 45 -3.06 5.93 -5.10
C ASP A 45 -3.62 7.35 -5.15
N GLY A 46 -3.48 8.11 -4.06
CA GLY A 46 -3.71 9.55 -4.07
C GLY A 46 -3.26 10.24 -2.80
N THR A 47 -2.89 11.51 -2.91
CA THR A 47 -2.83 12.40 -1.74
C THR A 47 -4.15 13.07 -1.53
N VAL A 48 -4.59 13.13 -0.28
CA VAL A 48 -5.87 13.73 0.10
C VAL A 48 -5.64 14.98 0.94
N VAL A 49 -6.50 15.97 0.75
CA VAL A 49 -6.54 17.18 1.59
C VAL A 49 -7.98 17.36 2.07
N CYS A 50 -8.19 17.17 3.38
CA CYS A 50 -9.43 17.54 4.06
C CYS A 50 -9.24 18.84 4.82
N SER A 51 -10.22 19.73 4.73
CA SER A 51 -10.34 20.89 5.62
C SER A 51 -10.38 20.52 7.12
N CYS A 52 -10.81 19.30 7.45
CA CYS A 52 -10.93 18.76 8.79
C CYS A 52 -9.65 18.11 9.35
N CYS A 53 -9.07 17.19 8.57
CA CYS A 53 -7.97 16.32 9.00
C CYS A 53 -6.61 16.79 8.49
N GLY A 54 -6.57 17.78 7.59
CA GLY A 54 -5.36 18.21 6.91
C GLY A 54 -4.98 17.27 5.76
N LYS A 55 -3.68 17.03 5.59
CA LYS A 55 -3.12 16.21 4.52
C LYS A 55 -3.05 14.75 4.93
N GLY A 56 -3.51 13.86 4.06
CA GLY A 56 -3.38 12.42 4.17
C GLY A 56 -3.05 11.78 2.82
N CYS A 57 -3.17 10.47 2.76
CA CYS A 57 -3.02 9.67 1.53
C CYS A 57 -4.12 8.63 1.40
N LEU A 58 -4.20 8.00 0.22
CA LEU A 58 -5.24 7.05 -0.19
C LEU A 58 -4.59 5.81 -0.82
N GLU A 59 -5.11 4.62 -0.48
CA GLU A 59 -4.71 3.33 -1.07
C GLU A 59 -5.99 2.56 -1.31
N ILE A 60 -6.19 2.14 -2.55
CA ILE A 60 -7.35 1.42 -3.02
C ILE A 60 -6.93 -0.01 -3.33
N LYS A 61 -7.47 -0.97 -2.59
CA LYS A 61 -7.26 -2.39 -2.87
C LYS A 61 -8.53 -3.03 -3.41
N PHE A 62 -8.32 -3.93 -4.37
CA PHE A 62 -9.34 -4.78 -4.96
C PHE A 62 -9.03 -6.22 -4.54
N PRO A 63 -9.77 -6.82 -3.59
CA PRO A 63 -9.48 -8.16 -3.13
C PRO A 63 -9.92 -9.15 -4.21
N TYR A 64 -9.00 -9.64 -5.04
CA TYR A 64 -9.35 -10.43 -6.22
C TYR A 64 -10.14 -11.70 -5.87
N LYS A 65 -9.72 -12.43 -4.82
CA LYS A 65 -10.42 -13.61 -4.29
C LYS A 65 -11.87 -13.33 -3.91
N HIS A 66 -12.14 -12.13 -3.39
CA HIS A 66 -13.43 -11.71 -2.85
C HIS A 66 -14.10 -10.63 -3.71
N LYS A 67 -13.69 -10.48 -4.98
CA LYS A 67 -14.14 -9.37 -5.83
C LYS A 67 -15.66 -9.38 -6.07
N ASP A 68 -16.27 -10.56 -6.05
CA ASP A 68 -17.70 -10.79 -6.26
C ASP A 68 -18.42 -11.18 -4.95
N ASN A 69 -17.77 -10.98 -3.80
CA ASN A 69 -18.32 -11.21 -2.47
C ASN A 69 -18.51 -9.85 -1.77
N SER A 70 -19.49 -9.78 -0.86
CA SER A 70 -19.58 -8.63 0.05
C SER A 70 -18.38 -8.65 0.99
N ILE A 71 -17.93 -7.48 1.44
CA ILE A 71 -16.86 -7.37 2.44
C ILE A 71 -17.23 -8.14 3.72
N HIS A 72 -18.52 -8.15 4.09
CA HIS A 72 -19.02 -8.95 5.21
C HIS A 72 -18.84 -10.46 4.99
N THR A 73 -19.02 -10.96 3.76
CA THR A 73 -18.76 -12.38 3.45
C THR A 73 -17.27 -12.69 3.44
N ALA A 74 -16.46 -11.77 2.89
CA ALA A 74 -15.00 -11.90 2.86
C ALA A 74 -14.39 -11.96 4.27
N HIS A 75 -15.05 -11.35 5.26
CA HIS A 75 -14.65 -11.38 6.66
C HIS A 75 -14.51 -12.80 7.24
N GLY A 76 -15.29 -13.77 6.74
CA GLY A 76 -15.19 -15.17 7.16
C GLY A 76 -13.89 -15.86 6.77
N ASP A 77 -13.05 -15.19 5.98
CA ASP A 77 -11.74 -15.67 5.56
C ASP A 77 -10.64 -15.12 6.48
N GLU A 78 -9.91 -16.00 7.16
CA GLU A 78 -8.88 -15.61 8.13
C GLU A 78 -7.74 -14.80 7.48
N THR A 79 -7.48 -15.06 6.19
CA THR A 79 -6.47 -14.38 5.39
C THR A 79 -6.90 -12.97 4.98
N PHE A 80 -8.20 -12.64 5.06
CA PHE A 80 -8.70 -11.33 4.68
C PHE A 80 -8.05 -10.23 5.53
N CYS A 81 -7.77 -9.08 4.91
CA CYS A 81 -6.96 -8.05 5.55
C CYS A 81 -7.66 -7.33 6.72
N LEU A 82 -8.99 -7.42 6.83
CA LEU A 82 -9.76 -6.78 7.89
C LEU A 82 -10.07 -7.73 9.05
N ASP A 83 -10.15 -7.18 10.25
CA ASP A 83 -10.62 -7.86 11.46
C ASP A 83 -12.15 -7.80 11.62
N THR A 84 -12.67 -8.37 12.71
CA THR A 84 -14.11 -8.40 13.05
C THR A 84 -14.75 -7.03 13.22
N ASN A 85 -13.95 -5.99 13.45
CA ASN A 85 -14.40 -4.61 13.63
C ASN A 85 -14.19 -3.78 12.35
N LEU A 86 -13.95 -4.44 11.20
CA LEU A 86 -13.62 -3.82 9.93
C LEU A 86 -12.39 -2.90 10.03
N GLN A 87 -11.43 -3.24 10.87
CA GLN A 87 -10.15 -2.55 10.96
C GLN A 87 -9.06 -3.34 10.24
N LEU A 88 -8.11 -2.64 9.62
CA LEU A 88 -6.97 -3.27 8.98
C LEU A 88 -6.10 -3.98 10.03
N LYS A 89 -5.92 -5.31 9.87
CA LYS A 89 -5.10 -6.12 10.77
C LYS A 89 -3.66 -5.62 10.78
N LYS A 90 -3.12 -5.29 11.97
CA LYS A 90 -1.74 -4.80 12.13
C LYS A 90 -0.67 -5.76 11.62
N GLY A 91 -0.94 -7.06 11.65
CA GLY A 91 -0.04 -8.10 11.13
C GLY A 91 -0.13 -8.32 9.62
N HIS A 92 -1.07 -7.67 8.93
CA HIS A 92 -1.25 -7.84 7.49
C HIS A 92 -0.26 -6.99 6.70
N ARG A 93 0.19 -7.48 5.53
CA ARG A 93 1.18 -6.77 4.69
C ARG A 93 0.76 -5.35 4.31
N TYR A 94 -0.53 -5.13 4.03
CA TYR A 94 -1.07 -3.79 3.72
C TYR A 94 -0.88 -2.79 4.87
N TYR A 95 -0.93 -3.23 6.14
CA TYR A 95 -0.64 -2.34 7.26
C TYR A 95 0.83 -1.90 7.22
N THR A 96 1.74 -2.84 6.93
CA THR A 96 3.17 -2.54 6.80
C THR A 96 3.44 -1.58 5.64
N GLU A 97 2.82 -1.80 4.47
CA GLU A 97 2.91 -0.90 3.31
C GLU A 97 2.46 0.53 3.67
N ILE A 98 1.27 0.65 4.26
CA ILE A 98 0.66 1.94 4.58
C ILE A 98 1.46 2.70 5.64
N GLN A 99 1.99 2.03 6.67
CA GLN A 99 2.87 2.67 7.67
C GLN A 99 4.15 3.23 7.03
N LEU A 100 4.75 2.50 6.10
CA LEU A 100 5.94 2.97 5.39
C LEU A 100 5.61 4.11 4.42
N GLN A 101 4.49 4.03 3.70
CA GLN A 101 4.00 5.10 2.82
C GLN A 101 3.71 6.38 3.62
N MET A 102 3.04 6.31 4.78
CA MET A 102 2.79 7.45 5.67
C MET A 102 4.09 8.14 6.10
N TYR A 103 5.13 7.36 6.38
CA TYR A 103 6.45 7.92 6.69
C TYR A 103 7.06 8.70 5.52
N VAL A 104 7.02 8.13 4.30
CA VAL A 104 7.60 8.79 3.11
C VAL A 104 6.83 10.04 2.71
N HIS A 105 5.49 10.01 2.78
CA HIS A 105 4.64 11.14 2.44
C HIS A 105 4.55 12.21 3.54
N ASP A 106 5.09 11.90 4.72
CA ASP A 106 5.02 12.69 5.95
C ASP A 106 3.58 13.10 6.30
N VAL A 107 2.72 12.10 6.47
CA VAL A 107 1.31 12.27 6.85
C VAL A 107 0.98 11.45 8.10
N MET A 108 -0.05 11.87 8.83
CA MET A 108 -0.45 11.24 10.10
C MET A 108 -1.59 10.23 9.95
N TYR A 109 -2.29 10.26 8.82
CA TYR A 109 -3.37 9.35 8.52
C TYR A 109 -3.37 8.95 7.04
N TYR A 110 -4.03 7.83 6.79
CA TYR A 110 -4.11 7.21 5.49
C TYR A 110 -5.48 6.56 5.31
N ASP A 111 -6.22 6.94 4.27
CA ASP A 111 -7.49 6.33 3.93
C ASP A 111 -7.22 5.03 3.16
N PHE A 112 -7.60 3.92 3.77
CA PHE A 112 -7.52 2.59 3.16
C PHE A 112 -8.90 2.20 2.64
N VAL A 113 -8.99 1.95 1.34
CA VAL A 113 -10.25 1.62 0.67
C VAL A 113 -10.18 0.20 0.15
N ILE A 114 -11.15 -0.62 0.55
CA ILE A 114 -11.39 -1.91 -0.10
C ILE A 114 -12.63 -1.77 -0.95
N PHE A 115 -12.50 -2.14 -2.22
CA PHE A 115 -13.58 -2.10 -3.19
C PHE A 115 -13.83 -3.48 -3.79
N THR A 116 -15.03 -4.00 -3.62
CA THR A 116 -15.55 -5.18 -4.31
C THR A 116 -16.57 -4.74 -5.37
N ASN A 117 -17.05 -5.66 -6.19
CA ASN A 117 -18.14 -5.40 -7.12
C ASN A 117 -19.50 -5.22 -6.40
N ILE A 118 -19.57 -5.48 -5.09
CA ILE A 118 -20.79 -5.42 -4.28
C ILE A 118 -20.80 -4.17 -3.39
N ASP A 119 -19.70 -3.91 -2.68
CA ASP A 119 -19.60 -2.88 -1.65
C ASP A 119 -18.19 -2.27 -1.54
N MET A 120 -18.12 -1.16 -0.80
CA MET A 120 -16.89 -0.41 -0.55
C MET A 120 -16.83 -0.07 0.93
N VAL A 121 -15.65 -0.25 1.54
CA VAL A 121 -15.37 0.21 2.90
C VAL A 121 -14.14 1.13 2.89
N ILE A 122 -14.23 2.22 3.66
CA ILE A 122 -13.16 3.19 3.85
C ILE A 122 -12.76 3.13 5.32
N MET A 123 -11.47 2.96 5.59
CA MET A 123 -10.90 2.95 6.94
C MET A 123 -9.82 4.02 7.04
N CYS A 124 -9.86 4.82 8.10
CA CYS A 124 -8.79 5.76 8.40
C CYS A 124 -7.75 5.06 9.28
N VAL A 125 -6.57 4.80 8.71
CA VAL A 125 -5.42 4.22 9.43
C VAL A 125 -4.54 5.34 9.93
N SER A 126 -4.23 5.34 11.23
CA SER A 126 -3.31 6.31 11.84
C SER A 126 -1.86 5.84 11.77
N ARG A 127 -0.94 6.79 11.69
CA ARG A 127 0.50 6.53 11.74
C ARG A 127 0.92 6.00 13.11
N ASP A 128 1.72 4.94 13.08
CA ASP A 128 2.35 4.32 14.24
C ASP A 128 3.86 4.48 14.10
N ASP A 129 4.41 5.54 14.70
CA ASP A 129 5.82 5.89 14.58
C ASP A 129 6.77 4.80 15.10
N ASN A 130 6.33 3.98 16.06
CA ASN A 130 7.11 2.84 16.54
C ASN A 130 7.18 1.76 15.46
N CYS A 131 6.06 1.48 14.79
CA CYS A 131 6.02 0.59 13.63
C CYS A 131 6.91 1.12 12.50
N CYS A 132 6.79 2.41 12.14
CA CYS A 132 7.63 3.04 11.13
C CYS A 132 9.12 2.91 11.47
N ALA A 133 9.53 3.21 12.71
CA ALA A 133 10.93 3.10 13.13
C ALA A 133 11.48 1.67 12.98
N LEU A 134 10.70 0.66 13.37
CA LEU A 134 11.07 -0.75 13.20
C LEU A 134 11.19 -1.15 11.72
N LEU A 135 10.24 -0.72 10.89
CA LEU A 135 10.25 -0.97 9.45
C LEU A 135 11.45 -0.32 8.77
N LEU A 136 11.73 0.95 9.09
CA LEU A 136 12.87 1.68 8.55
C LEU A 136 14.20 1.02 8.91
N SER A 137 14.34 0.51 10.14
CA SER A 137 15.53 -0.23 10.55
C SER A 137 15.73 -1.50 9.72
N LYS A 138 14.65 -2.23 9.42
CA LYS A 138 14.70 -3.43 8.57
C LYS A 138 15.02 -3.06 7.12
N CYS A 139 14.38 -2.02 6.57
CA CYS A 139 14.66 -1.52 5.22
C CYS A 139 16.13 -1.07 5.09
N GLN A 140 16.66 -0.38 6.09
CA GLN A 140 18.06 0.05 6.10
C GLN A 140 19.01 -1.14 6.08
N ALA A 141 18.81 -2.12 6.98
CA ALA A 141 19.63 -3.31 7.03
C ALA A 141 19.57 -4.09 5.71
N PHE A 142 18.38 -4.24 5.13
CA PHE A 142 18.22 -4.90 3.84
C PHE A 142 18.94 -4.15 2.71
N PHE A 143 18.78 -2.83 2.65
CA PHE A 143 19.43 -1.99 1.64
C PHE A 143 20.95 -2.17 1.66
N PHE A 144 21.59 -1.96 2.81
CA PHE A 144 23.05 -1.93 2.89
C PHE A 144 23.69 -3.32 2.85
N ASN A 145 23.00 -4.35 3.37
CA ASN A 145 23.59 -5.69 3.46
C ASN A 145 23.28 -6.58 2.25
N ASN A 146 22.21 -6.28 1.49
CA ASN A 146 21.76 -7.13 0.41
C ASN A 146 21.67 -6.35 -0.90
N LEU A 147 20.86 -5.29 -0.95
CA LEU A 147 20.56 -4.61 -2.21
C LEU A 147 21.77 -3.86 -2.77
N LEU A 148 22.42 -3.02 -1.97
CA LEU A 148 23.55 -2.22 -2.40
C LEU A 148 24.75 -3.09 -2.85
N PRO A 149 25.14 -4.15 -2.11
CA PRO A 149 26.15 -5.10 -2.61
C PRO A 149 25.74 -5.76 -3.93
N GLU A 150 24.48 -6.16 -4.08
CA GLU A 150 24.00 -6.77 -5.32
C GLU A 150 24.08 -5.77 -6.49
N MET A 151 23.66 -4.52 -6.29
CA MET A 151 23.74 -3.47 -7.32
C MET A 151 25.15 -3.19 -7.82
N VAL A 152 26.17 -3.38 -6.96
CA VAL A 152 27.57 -3.15 -7.33
C VAL A 152 28.21 -4.40 -7.92
N THR A 153 27.85 -5.58 -7.41
CA THR A 153 28.57 -6.83 -7.71
C THR A 153 27.85 -7.74 -8.70
N HIS A 154 26.56 -7.54 -8.94
CA HIS A 154 25.69 -8.38 -9.76
C HIS A 154 25.85 -9.87 -9.43
N ARG A 155 26.10 -10.21 -8.15
CA ARG A 155 26.46 -11.58 -7.76
C ARG A 155 25.34 -12.56 -8.07
N ILE A 156 24.10 -12.19 -7.75
CA ILE A 156 22.93 -13.04 -8.00
C ILE A 156 22.73 -13.24 -9.50
N GLU A 157 22.86 -12.18 -10.30
CA GLU A 157 22.74 -12.28 -11.77
C GLU A 157 23.85 -13.16 -12.37
N ASN A 158 25.09 -12.98 -11.93
CA ASN A 158 26.26 -13.69 -12.43
C ASN A 158 26.34 -15.16 -11.97
N THR A 159 25.60 -15.57 -10.93
CA THR A 159 25.63 -16.94 -10.39
C THR A 159 24.42 -17.79 -10.78
N ARG A 160 23.42 -17.23 -11.45
CA ARG A 160 22.25 -17.99 -11.92
C ARG A 160 22.57 -18.75 -13.22
N PRO A 161 22.45 -20.09 -13.26
CA PRO A 161 22.34 -20.79 -14.53
C PRO A 161 21.03 -20.38 -15.23
N SER A 162 21.07 -20.27 -16.55
CA SER A 162 20.05 -19.61 -17.41
C SER A 162 18.63 -20.20 -17.41
N SER A 163 18.22 -21.04 -16.46
CA SER A 163 17.02 -21.89 -16.62
C SER A 163 16.00 -21.94 -15.48
N CYS A 164 16.07 -21.12 -14.42
CA CYS A 164 15.07 -21.22 -13.34
C CYS A 164 14.64 -19.86 -12.80
N ILE A 165 13.53 -19.33 -13.31
CA ILE A 165 12.81 -18.21 -12.70
C ILE A 165 11.66 -18.80 -11.87
N THR A 166 11.90 -18.99 -10.59
CA THR A 166 10.90 -18.78 -9.54
C THR A 166 11.66 -18.23 -8.34
N ASN A 167 11.29 -17.07 -7.82
CA ASN A 167 11.54 -16.74 -6.42
C ASN A 167 10.73 -15.52 -5.96
N ASN A 168 9.85 -15.81 -5.00
CA ASN A 168 9.07 -14.89 -4.17
C ASN A 168 9.99 -14.23 -3.13
N ALA A 169 10.74 -13.22 -3.53
CA ALA A 169 11.31 -12.25 -2.61
C ALA A 169 10.51 -10.95 -2.77
N GLU A 170 9.51 -10.74 -1.92
CA GLU A 170 8.85 -9.43 -1.80
C GLU A 170 9.90 -8.42 -1.29
N CYS A 171 10.53 -7.74 -2.25
CA CYS A 171 11.61 -6.80 -2.04
C CYS A 171 11.02 -5.45 -1.62
N LEU A 172 10.96 -5.20 -0.30
CA LEU A 172 10.45 -3.96 0.30
C LEU A 172 11.37 -2.74 0.14
N VAL A 173 12.47 -2.87 -0.60
CA VAL A 173 13.49 -1.83 -0.75
C VAL A 173 13.80 -1.74 -2.24
N PHE A 174 13.32 -0.68 -2.89
CA PHE A 174 13.34 -0.46 -4.36
C PHE A 174 12.34 -1.24 -5.20
N MET A 175 11.06 -1.25 -4.83
CA MET A 175 10.03 -1.36 -5.87
C MET A 175 9.01 -0.22 -5.76
N PRO A 176 8.85 0.62 -6.78
CA PRO A 176 7.53 1.14 -7.08
C PRO A 176 6.69 -0.07 -7.50
N ILE A 177 6.05 -0.77 -6.57
CA ILE A 177 5.03 -1.76 -6.95
C ILE A 177 3.76 -0.97 -7.29
N ARG A 178 3.77 -0.31 -8.45
CA ARG A 178 2.64 -0.53 -9.35
C ARG A 178 3.05 -1.65 -10.30
N ARG A 179 2.58 -2.85 -9.92
CA ARG A 179 2.11 -3.90 -10.83
C ARG A 179 3.17 -4.79 -11.51
N ILE A 180 3.68 -5.76 -10.75
CA ILE A 180 3.55 -7.15 -11.20
C ILE A 180 2.42 -7.71 -10.34
N ARG A 181 1.24 -7.88 -10.94
CA ARG A 181 0.11 -8.58 -10.31
C ARG A 181 0.57 -10.01 -10.04
N THR A 182 0.93 -10.32 -8.82
CA THR A 182 0.67 -11.65 -8.30
C THR A 182 -0.82 -11.72 -8.04
N ASP A 183 -1.47 -12.75 -8.55
CA ASP A 183 -2.83 -13.10 -8.18
C ASP A 183 -2.91 -13.14 -6.65
N ASP A 184 -3.54 -12.14 -6.05
CA ASP A 184 -3.76 -12.10 -4.62
C ASP A 184 -4.86 -13.11 -4.29
N HIS A 185 -4.43 -14.37 -4.17
CA HIS A 185 -5.17 -15.53 -3.68
C HIS A 185 -5.33 -15.54 -2.15
N VAL A 186 -5.09 -14.39 -1.51
CA VAL A 186 -5.36 -14.19 -0.08
C VAL A 186 -6.85 -14.18 0.14
#